data_AF-A0A971VZ26-F1
#
_entry.id   AF-A0A971VZ26-F1
#
_cell.length_a   1.000
_cell.length_b   1.000
_cell.length_c   1.000
_cell.angle_alpha   90.00
_cell.angle_beta   90.00
_cell.angle_gamma   90.00
#
_symmetry.space_group_name_H-M   'P 1'
#
loop_
_entity.id
_entity.type
_entity.pdbx_description
1 polymer ?
#
loop_
_entity_poly.entity_id
_entity_poly.type
_entity_poly.pdbx_seq_one_letter_code
_entity_poly.pdbx_strand_id
1 'polypeptide(L)'
;MIGIKTRNSPKKRAFTLVELLIVVVIIGILAGMVMLSAESAINSAKAARIISDIRTMKSAALLYKADNGSWPIWFYDEGSDSYKTIPPGSPGPASYSDLVTKGDGYWVGAMKVSNDHSIAFSVADVRDVSKGVKRSLENQAEKSGLYGGIFVGPSYQPDMDNLPKFNYTNSGHDMLLSVISK
;
A
#
# COMPACT_ATOMS: atom_id res chain seq x y z
N MET A 1 63.01 42.31 42.35
CA MET A 1 61.52 42.18 42.37
C MET A 1 61.11 41.20 41.28
N ILE A 2 60.41 40.12 41.62
CA ILE A 2 59.88 39.14 40.66
C ILE A 2 58.35 39.27 40.68
N GLY A 3 57.75 39.65 39.56
CA GLY A 3 56.29 39.78 39.41
C GLY A 3 55.65 38.44 39.07
N ILE A 4 54.78 37.94 39.96
CA ILE A 4 54.02 36.71 39.74
C ILE A 4 52.80 37.03 38.88
N LYS A 5 52.76 36.48 37.66
CA LYS A 5 51.61 36.56 36.76
C LYS A 5 50.61 35.44 37.10
N THR A 6 49.46 35.79 37.67
CA THR A 6 48.39 34.83 38.01
C THR A 6 47.76 34.29 36.72
N ARG A 7 47.81 32.97 36.52
CA ARG A 7 47.15 32.31 35.39
C ARG A 7 45.65 32.24 35.67
N ASN A 8 44.84 32.80 34.77
CA ASN A 8 43.39 32.73 34.85
C ASN A 8 42.91 31.33 34.44
N SER A 9 42.58 30.47 35.40
CA SER A 9 42.06 29.12 35.15
C SER A 9 40.59 29.20 34.70
N PRO A 10 40.18 28.64 33.55
CA PRO A 10 38.78 28.64 33.16
C PRO A 10 37.95 27.84 34.17
N LYS A 11 36.88 28.44 34.70
CA LYS A 11 35.96 27.76 35.62
C LYS A 11 35.34 26.54 34.91
N LYS A 12 35.51 25.35 35.48
CA LYS A 12 34.85 24.13 35.01
C LYS A 12 33.34 24.29 35.23
N ARG A 13 32.55 24.24 34.14
CA ARG A 13 31.09 24.17 34.21
C ARG A 13 30.71 22.73 34.55
N ALA A 14 29.97 22.55 35.64
CA ALA A 14 29.37 21.28 36.01
C ALA A 14 27.87 21.35 35.70
N PHE A 15 27.33 20.32 35.06
CA PHE A 15 25.89 20.20 34.82
C PHE A 15 25.16 19.93 36.14
N THR A 16 24.01 20.57 36.32
CA THR A 16 23.12 20.27 37.44
C THR A 16 22.33 18.99 37.18
N LEU A 17 21.98 18.25 38.23
CA LEU A 17 21.10 17.09 38.12
C LEU A 17 19.74 17.47 37.52
N VAL A 18 19.28 18.70 37.77
CA VAL A 18 18.02 19.24 37.27
C VAL A 18 18.08 19.47 35.75
N GLU A 19 19.20 19.95 35.21
CA GLU A 19 19.41 20.09 33.76
C GLU A 19 19.38 18.72 33.06
N LEU A 20 19.94 17.68 33.67
CA LEU A 20 19.86 16.34 33.09
C LEU A 20 18.43 15.78 33.18
N LEU A 21 17.74 16.01 34.31
CA LEU A 21 16.37 15.55 34.54
C LEU A 21 15.40 16.11 33.49
N ILE A 22 15.43 17.43 33.25
CA ILE A 22 14.51 18.05 32.28
C ILE A 22 14.77 17.54 30.86
N VAL A 23 16.02 17.24 30.49
CA VAL A 23 16.37 16.73 29.17
C VAL A 23 15.78 15.35 28.94
N VAL A 24 15.93 14.42 29.88
CA VAL A 24 15.37 13.07 29.71
C VAL A 24 13.84 13.09 29.73
N VAL A 25 13.22 14.01 30.49
CA VAL A 25 11.76 14.23 30.45
C VAL A 25 11.31 14.72 29.08
N ILE A 26 11.98 15.72 28.50
CA ILE A 26 11.64 16.24 27.17
C ILE A 26 11.86 15.17 26.10
N ILE A 27 12.97 14.42 26.15
CA ILE A 27 13.24 13.31 25.22
C ILE A 27 12.15 12.24 25.35
N GLY A 28 11.71 11.91 26.56
CA GLY A 28 10.61 10.96 26.79
C GLY A 28 9.29 11.40 26.15
N ILE A 29 8.93 12.68 26.28
CA ILE A 29 7.73 13.25 25.65
C ILE A 29 7.83 13.20 24.12
N LEU A 30 8.95 13.66 23.57
CA LEU A 30 9.17 13.67 22.11
C LEU A 30 9.18 12.26 21.53
N ALA A 31 9.85 11.31 22.19
CA ALA A 31 9.87 9.91 21.77
C ALA A 31 8.48 9.29 21.76
N GLY A 32 7.66 9.57 22.78
CA GLY A 32 6.26 9.12 22.84
C GLY A 32 5.41 9.66 21.69
N MET A 33 5.52 10.95 21.36
CA MET A 33 4.80 11.55 20.24
C MET A 33 5.21 10.95 18.89
N VAL A 34 6.51 10.73 18.69
CA VAL A 34 7.04 10.13 17.45
C VAL A 34 6.45 8.73 17.26
N MET A 35 6.42 7.91 18.31
CA MET A 35 5.90 6.54 18.24
C MET A 35 4.43 6.50 17.76
N LEU A 36 3.57 7.36 18.30
CA LEU A 36 2.16 7.45 17.90
C LEU A 36 2.01 7.94 16.45
N SER A 37 2.81 8.92 16.03
CA SER A 37 2.76 9.44 14.66
C SER A 37 3.29 8.45 13.62
N ALA A 38 4.31 7.66 13.98
CA ALA A 38 4.99 6.74 13.08
C ALA A 38 4.06 5.63 12.58
N GLU A 39 3.21 5.06 13.44
CA GLU A 39 2.27 4.00 13.03
C GLU A 39 1.31 4.50 11.94
N SER A 40 0.75 5.70 12.10
CA SER A 40 -0.14 6.30 11.10
C SER A 40 0.58 6.55 9.76
N ALA A 41 1.84 7.00 9.81
CA ALA A 41 2.65 7.24 8.63
C ALA A 41 2.97 5.93 7.89
N ILE A 42 3.31 4.87 8.62
CA ILE A 42 3.56 3.52 8.07
C ILE A 42 2.29 2.99 7.39
N ASN A 43 1.14 3.11 8.06
CA ASN A 43 -0.13 2.64 7.51
C ASN A 43 -0.50 3.38 6.21
N SER A 44 -0.28 4.70 6.18
CA SER A 44 -0.48 5.53 5.00
C SER A 44 0.48 5.17 3.85
N ALA A 45 1.75 4.88 4.16
CA ALA A 45 2.74 4.46 3.17
C ALA A 45 2.42 3.08 2.56
N LYS A 46 1.99 2.12 3.39
CA LYS A 46 1.51 0.80 2.92
C LYS A 46 0.29 0.95 2.01
N ALA A 47 -0.67 1.80 2.38
CA ALA A 47 -1.83 2.11 1.55
C ALA A 47 -1.42 2.71 0.19
N ALA A 48 -0.53 3.70 0.20
CA ALA A 48 -0.03 4.33 -1.02
C ALA A 48 0.68 3.32 -1.94
N ARG A 49 1.43 2.38 -1.36
CA ARG A 49 2.06 1.28 -2.10
C ARG A 49 1.05 0.39 -2.80
N ILE A 50 0.01 -0.07 -2.09
CA ILE A 50 -1.06 -0.89 -2.69
C ILE A 50 -1.70 -0.16 -3.87
N ILE A 51 -1.99 1.14 -3.73
CA ILE A 51 -2.56 1.95 -4.82
C ILE A 51 -1.58 2.06 -6.00
N SER A 52 -0.29 2.24 -5.73
CA SER A 52 0.75 2.26 -6.76
C SER A 52 0.84 0.92 -7.50
N ASP A 53 0.72 -0.19 -6.77
CA ASP A 53 0.80 -1.54 -7.35
C ASP A 53 -0.43 -1.83 -8.22
N ILE A 54 -1.62 -1.42 -7.80
CA ILE A 54 -2.85 -1.48 -8.63
C ILE A 54 -2.64 -0.71 -9.94
N ARG A 55 -2.09 0.52 -9.88
CA ARG A 55 -1.84 1.35 -11.07
C ARG A 55 -0.83 0.72 -12.01
N THR A 56 0.23 0.15 -11.46
CA THR A 56 1.26 -0.52 -12.25
C THR A 56 0.71 -1.80 -12.89
N MET A 57 -0.11 -2.57 -12.16
CA MET A 57 -0.82 -3.74 -12.70
C MET A 57 -1.78 -3.35 -13.83
N LYS A 58 -2.47 -2.20 -13.70
CA LYS A 58 -3.27 -1.61 -14.77
C LYS A 58 -2.43 -1.30 -16.01
N SER A 59 -1.26 -0.69 -15.85
CA SER A 59 -0.34 -0.43 -16.96
C SER A 59 0.16 -1.72 -17.63
N ALA A 60 0.51 -2.74 -16.84
CA ALA A 60 0.91 -4.05 -17.34
C ALA A 60 -0.20 -4.71 -18.18
N ALA A 61 -1.45 -4.65 -17.70
CA ALA A 61 -2.59 -5.20 -18.42
C ALA A 61 -2.90 -4.45 -19.74
N LEU A 62 -2.64 -3.15 -19.79
CA LEU A 62 -2.73 -2.35 -21.01
C LEU A 62 -1.70 -2.80 -22.05
N LEU A 63 -0.46 -3.03 -21.63
CA LEU A 63 0.60 -3.54 -22.52
C LEU A 63 0.26 -4.95 -23.02
N TYR A 64 -0.20 -5.84 -22.14
CA TYR A 64 -0.66 -7.17 -22.55
C TYR A 64 -1.75 -7.09 -23.61
N LYS A 65 -2.74 -6.21 -23.43
CA LYS A 65 -3.82 -6.02 -24.43
C LYS A 65 -3.27 -5.52 -25.77
N ALA A 66 -2.30 -4.61 -25.75
CA ALA A 66 -1.66 -4.10 -26.97
C ALA A 66 -0.99 -5.23 -27.77
N ASP A 67 -0.35 -6.18 -27.08
CA ASP A 67 0.35 -7.29 -27.72
C ASP A 67 -0.57 -8.45 -28.13
N ASN A 68 -1.57 -8.78 -27.30
CA ASN A 68 -2.35 -10.01 -27.41
C ASN A 68 -3.81 -9.78 -27.86
N GLY A 69 -4.23 -8.53 -28.06
CA GLY A 69 -5.57 -8.15 -28.54
C GLY A 69 -6.72 -8.39 -27.55
N SER A 70 -6.46 -9.00 -26.39
CA SER A 70 -7.45 -9.29 -25.36
C SER A 70 -6.90 -8.89 -23.98
N TRP A 71 -7.81 -8.56 -23.06
CA TRP A 71 -7.43 -8.28 -21.68
C TRP A 71 -6.94 -9.54 -20.98
N PRO A 72 -5.92 -9.45 -20.10
CA PRO A 72 -5.46 -10.60 -19.36
C PRO A 72 -6.43 -10.98 -18.24
N ILE A 73 -6.31 -12.23 -17.79
CA ILE A 73 -6.78 -12.65 -16.47
C ILE A 73 -5.55 -13.14 -15.71
N TRP A 74 -5.13 -12.37 -14.73
CA TRP A 74 -4.00 -12.62 -13.85
C TRP A 74 -4.47 -12.53 -12.40
N PHE A 75 -4.20 -13.58 -11.64
CA PHE A 75 -4.49 -13.62 -10.21
C PHE A 75 -3.35 -14.34 -9.49
N TYR A 76 -3.13 -13.99 -8.23
CA TYR A 76 -2.16 -14.68 -7.41
C TYR A 76 -2.80 -15.93 -6.80
N ASP A 77 -2.19 -17.09 -7.00
CA ASP A 77 -2.59 -18.32 -6.35
C ASP A 77 -1.70 -18.55 -5.12
N GLU A 78 -2.28 -18.33 -3.94
CA GLU A 78 -1.58 -18.48 -2.66
C GLU A 78 -1.16 -19.92 -2.39
N GLY A 79 -1.86 -20.91 -2.95
CA GLY A 79 -1.50 -22.32 -2.77
C GLY A 79 -0.24 -22.71 -3.52
N SER A 80 0.07 -22.03 -4.62
CA SER A 80 1.27 -22.27 -5.43
C SER A 80 2.26 -21.10 -5.46
N ASP A 81 2.05 -20.11 -4.59
CA ASP A 81 2.85 -18.89 -4.42
C ASP A 81 3.28 -18.24 -5.75
N SER A 82 2.35 -18.19 -6.70
CA SER A 82 2.66 -17.75 -8.06
C SER A 82 1.45 -17.12 -8.75
N TYR A 83 1.71 -16.26 -9.72
CA TYR A 83 0.68 -15.76 -10.62
C TYR A 83 0.18 -16.86 -11.55
N LYS A 84 -1.15 -16.99 -11.63
CA LYS A 84 -1.84 -17.81 -12.63
C LYS A 84 -2.41 -16.92 -13.72
N THR A 85 -2.44 -17.47 -14.93
CA THR A 85 -2.95 -16.80 -16.12
C THR A 85 -4.11 -17.60 -16.72
N ILE A 86 -5.08 -16.91 -17.30
CA ILE A 86 -6.14 -17.52 -18.10
C ILE A 86 -6.18 -16.84 -19.48
N PRO A 87 -5.99 -17.60 -20.59
CA PRO A 87 -5.76 -19.04 -20.64
C PRO A 87 -4.39 -19.45 -20.07
N PRO A 88 -4.25 -20.68 -19.53
CA PRO A 88 -2.98 -21.16 -19.00
C PRO A 88 -1.87 -21.10 -20.05
N GLY A 89 -0.67 -20.67 -19.63
CA GLY A 89 0.50 -20.54 -20.50
C GLY A 89 0.61 -19.20 -21.24
N SER A 90 -0.40 -18.33 -21.12
CA SER A 90 -0.28 -16.93 -21.58
C SER A 90 0.75 -16.14 -20.74
N PRO A 91 1.40 -15.11 -21.31
CA PRO A 91 2.31 -14.24 -20.58
C PRO A 91 1.69 -13.68 -19.30
N GLY A 92 2.36 -13.90 -18.17
CA GLY A 92 1.96 -13.35 -16.88
C GLY A 92 2.42 -11.90 -16.69
N PRO A 93 2.05 -11.28 -15.56
CA PRO A 93 2.40 -9.89 -15.25
C PRO A 93 3.90 -9.62 -15.21
N ALA A 94 4.73 -10.64 -14.92
CA ALA A 94 6.19 -10.58 -14.94
C ALA A 94 6.77 -10.17 -16.30
N SER A 95 6.04 -10.42 -17.39
CA SER A 95 6.47 -10.08 -18.75
C SER A 95 6.29 -8.59 -19.06
N TYR A 96 5.51 -7.88 -18.24
CA TYR A 96 5.05 -6.51 -18.47
C TYR A 96 5.33 -5.55 -17.31
N SER A 97 5.71 -6.09 -16.15
CA SER A 97 6.03 -5.31 -14.96
C SER A 97 6.92 -6.09 -14.02
N ASP A 98 7.66 -5.35 -13.19
CA ASP A 98 8.44 -5.91 -12.08
C ASP A 98 7.55 -6.29 -10.87
N LEU A 99 6.23 -6.07 -10.96
CA LEU A 99 5.29 -6.50 -9.94
C LEU A 99 4.96 -7.98 -10.12
N VAL A 100 5.77 -8.80 -9.46
CA VAL A 100 5.64 -10.26 -9.54
C VAL A 100 5.38 -10.93 -8.19
N THR A 101 5.20 -10.14 -7.11
CA THR A 101 5.12 -10.67 -5.74
C THR A 101 3.90 -10.19 -4.98
N LYS A 102 3.36 -11.07 -4.12
CA LYS A 102 2.45 -10.72 -3.02
C LYS A 102 3.12 -9.67 -2.12
N GLY A 103 2.43 -8.57 -1.84
CA GLY A 103 2.83 -7.60 -0.84
C GLY A 103 2.48 -8.07 0.57
N ASP A 104 2.77 -7.25 1.58
CA ASP A 104 2.49 -7.59 2.99
C ASP A 104 0.97 -7.64 3.25
N GLY A 105 0.39 -8.84 3.13
CA GLY A 105 -1.04 -9.11 3.31
C GLY A 105 -1.94 -8.80 2.11
N TYR A 106 -1.37 -8.54 0.92
CA TYR A 106 -2.15 -8.27 -0.29
C TYR A 106 -1.51 -8.81 -1.56
N TRP A 107 -2.29 -9.03 -2.60
CA TRP A 107 -1.78 -9.24 -3.96
C TRP A 107 -2.60 -8.40 -4.93
N VAL A 108 -2.02 -8.09 -6.11
CA VAL A 108 -2.70 -7.35 -7.17
C VAL A 108 -2.88 -8.22 -8.39
N GLY A 109 -3.93 -8.01 -9.19
CA GLY A 109 -4.19 -8.78 -10.39
C GLY A 109 -4.87 -7.94 -11.47
N ALA A 110 -5.11 -8.54 -12.62
CA ALA A 110 -5.87 -7.92 -13.70
C ALA A 110 -6.89 -8.91 -14.21
N MET A 111 -8.14 -8.51 -14.40
CA MET A 111 -9.22 -9.42 -14.76
C MET A 111 -10.10 -8.79 -15.82
N LYS A 112 -10.33 -9.52 -16.92
CA LYS A 112 -11.32 -9.17 -17.92
C LYS A 112 -12.72 -9.63 -17.51
N VAL A 113 -13.72 -8.91 -17.97
CA VAL A 113 -15.14 -9.27 -17.83
C VAL A 113 -15.46 -10.39 -18.85
N SER A 114 -16.11 -11.47 -18.39
CA SER A 114 -16.30 -12.70 -19.19
C SER A 114 -16.90 -12.47 -20.58
N ASN A 115 -18.00 -11.72 -20.65
CA ASN A 115 -18.82 -11.58 -21.86
C ASN A 115 -18.57 -10.27 -22.62
N ASP A 116 -17.78 -9.35 -22.05
CA ASP A 116 -17.53 -8.04 -22.63
C ASP A 116 -16.02 -7.75 -22.64
N HIS A 117 -15.46 -7.74 -23.85
CA HIS A 117 -14.03 -7.51 -24.07
C HIS A 117 -13.65 -6.02 -23.95
N SER A 118 -14.64 -5.12 -23.78
CA SER A 118 -14.37 -3.71 -23.56
C SER A 118 -13.90 -3.43 -22.12
N ILE A 119 -14.36 -4.23 -21.16
CA ILE A 119 -14.16 -3.96 -19.72
C ILE A 119 -13.05 -4.83 -19.13
N ALA A 120 -12.13 -4.18 -18.43
CA ALA A 120 -11.16 -4.85 -17.57
C ALA A 120 -10.86 -4.05 -16.30
N PHE A 121 -10.35 -4.78 -15.32
CA PHE A 121 -10.06 -4.25 -14.01
C PHE A 121 -8.67 -4.63 -13.57
N SER A 122 -8.05 -3.75 -12.77
CA SER A 122 -7.00 -4.14 -11.85
C SER A 122 -7.61 -4.35 -10.47
N VAL A 123 -7.27 -5.47 -9.86
CA VAL A 123 -7.77 -5.92 -8.57
C VAL A 123 -6.65 -5.84 -7.54
N ALA A 124 -6.98 -5.56 -6.28
CA ALA A 124 -6.14 -5.93 -5.14
C ALA A 124 -6.95 -6.69 -4.11
N ASP A 125 -6.50 -7.88 -3.75
CA ASP A 125 -7.01 -8.59 -2.59
C ASP A 125 -6.30 -8.05 -1.35
N VAL A 126 -7.08 -7.50 -0.42
CA VAL A 126 -6.56 -6.86 0.80
C VAL A 126 -7.08 -7.56 2.06
N ARG A 127 -7.53 -8.82 1.96
CA ARG A 127 -8.13 -9.55 3.09
C ARG A 127 -7.26 -9.55 4.34
N ASP A 128 -5.98 -9.85 4.17
CA ASP A 128 -5.00 -9.98 5.25
C ASP A 128 -4.34 -8.65 5.67
N VAL A 129 -4.70 -7.53 5.03
CA VAL A 129 -4.16 -6.21 5.36
C VAL A 129 -4.69 -5.72 6.71
N SER A 130 -3.84 -5.06 7.50
CA SER A 130 -4.21 -4.55 8.82
C SER A 130 -5.31 -3.47 8.77
N LYS A 131 -6.09 -3.37 9.85
CA LYS A 131 -7.20 -2.40 9.97
C LYS A 131 -6.76 -0.95 9.72
N GLY A 132 -5.58 -0.57 10.24
CA GLY A 132 -5.03 0.78 10.08
C GLY A 132 -4.67 1.10 8.62
N VAL A 133 -4.13 0.13 7.88
CA VAL A 133 -3.85 0.28 6.45
C VAL A 133 -5.15 0.35 5.65
N LYS A 134 -6.13 -0.52 5.91
CA LYS A 134 -7.44 -0.47 5.23
C LYS A 134 -8.16 0.87 5.42
N ARG A 135 -8.11 1.45 6.62
CA ARG A 135 -8.64 2.81 6.87
C ARG A 135 -7.88 3.89 6.10
N SER A 136 -6.55 3.75 6.00
CA SER A 136 -5.73 4.69 5.21
C SER A 136 -6.00 4.55 3.71
N LEU A 137 -6.25 3.33 3.23
CA LEU A 137 -6.65 3.02 1.87
C LEU A 137 -7.99 3.68 1.52
N GLU A 138 -9.00 3.58 2.40
CA GLU A 138 -10.29 4.24 2.20
C GLU A 138 -10.15 5.76 1.97
N ASN A 139 -9.41 6.44 2.84
CA ASN A 139 -9.15 7.88 2.72
C ASN A 139 -8.45 8.25 1.39
N GLN A 140 -7.66 7.34 0.82
CA GLN A 140 -6.94 7.55 -0.45
C GLN A 140 -7.76 7.05 -1.67
N ALA A 141 -8.63 6.07 -1.47
CA ALA A 141 -9.50 5.45 -2.47
C ALA A 141 -10.55 6.41 -2.98
N GLU A 142 -11.10 7.24 -2.10
CA GLU A 142 -12.09 8.27 -2.45
C GLU A 142 -11.60 9.21 -3.56
N LYS A 143 -10.29 9.48 -3.59
CA LYS A 143 -9.61 10.34 -4.57
C LYS A 143 -9.06 9.61 -5.79
N SER A 144 -9.01 8.27 -5.74
CA SER A 144 -8.28 7.44 -6.71
C SER A 144 -9.19 6.57 -7.59
N GLY A 145 -10.52 6.73 -7.48
CA GLY A 145 -11.48 5.93 -8.25
C GLY A 145 -11.40 4.44 -7.92
N LEU A 146 -11.15 4.12 -6.64
CA LEU A 146 -11.08 2.75 -6.16
C LEU A 146 -12.41 2.33 -5.54
N TYR A 147 -12.87 1.15 -5.93
CA TYR A 147 -14.15 0.57 -5.50
C TYR A 147 -13.89 -0.67 -4.66
N GLY A 148 -14.84 -0.99 -3.76
CA GLY A 148 -14.71 -2.11 -2.83
C GLY A 148 -15.77 -3.18 -3.04
N GLY A 149 -15.44 -4.44 -2.78
CA GLY A 149 -16.40 -5.53 -2.78
C GLY A 149 -15.83 -6.84 -2.23
N ILE A 150 -16.71 -7.80 -1.93
CA ILE A 150 -16.34 -9.20 -1.82
C ILE A 150 -16.47 -9.81 -3.21
N PHE A 151 -15.42 -10.46 -3.66
CA PHE A 151 -15.37 -11.10 -4.96
C PHE A 151 -14.88 -12.53 -4.79
N VAL A 152 -15.51 -13.45 -5.50
CA VAL A 152 -15.17 -14.87 -5.42
C VAL A 152 -15.02 -15.41 -6.83
N GLY A 153 -13.83 -15.92 -7.12
CA GLY A 153 -13.54 -16.68 -8.33
C GLY A 153 -13.14 -15.85 -9.58
N PRO A 154 -12.63 -16.53 -10.61
CA PRO A 154 -12.03 -15.90 -11.78
C PRO A 154 -13.01 -15.28 -12.79
N SER A 155 -14.33 -15.51 -12.65
CA SER A 155 -15.33 -15.17 -13.67
C SER A 155 -16.38 -14.14 -13.21
N TYR A 156 -16.16 -13.43 -12.10
CA TYR A 156 -17.16 -12.52 -11.55
C TYR A 156 -17.15 -11.15 -12.25
N GLN A 157 -18.33 -10.69 -12.67
CA GLN A 157 -18.55 -9.36 -13.26
C GLN A 157 -19.33 -8.52 -12.24
N PRO A 158 -18.68 -7.63 -11.49
CA PRO A 158 -19.44 -6.68 -10.66
C PRO A 158 -20.29 -5.79 -11.55
N ASP A 159 -21.55 -5.60 -11.18
CA ASP A 159 -22.38 -4.54 -11.77
C ASP A 159 -21.78 -3.17 -11.39
N MET A 160 -21.12 -2.54 -12.36
CA MET A 160 -20.30 -1.35 -12.14
C MET A 160 -21.08 -0.13 -11.68
N ASP A 161 -22.34 -0.04 -12.07
CA ASP A 161 -23.19 1.10 -11.72
C ASP A 161 -23.63 1.04 -10.24
N ASN A 162 -23.40 -0.11 -9.59
CA ASN A 162 -23.76 -0.38 -8.20
C ASN A 162 -22.56 -0.67 -7.29
N LEU A 163 -21.32 -0.52 -7.77
CA LEU A 163 -20.15 -0.72 -6.92
C LEU A 163 -20.02 0.43 -5.92
N PRO A 164 -20.14 0.17 -4.60
CA PRO A 164 -19.89 1.19 -3.61
C PRO A 164 -18.41 1.58 -3.63
N LYS A 165 -18.13 2.85 -3.34
CA LYS A 165 -16.77 3.26 -2.98
C LYS A 165 -16.30 2.38 -1.82
N PHE A 166 -15.04 1.95 -1.89
CA PHE A 166 -14.47 1.13 -0.83
C PHE A 166 -14.61 1.84 0.52
N ASN A 167 -15.22 1.17 1.48
CA ASN A 167 -15.43 1.66 2.84
C ASN A 167 -15.04 0.56 3.83
N TYR A 168 -13.93 0.74 4.54
CA TYR A 168 -13.40 -0.29 5.42
C TYR A 168 -14.30 -0.56 6.65
N THR A 169 -15.20 0.37 6.97
CA THR A 169 -16.12 0.24 8.11
C THR A 169 -17.29 -0.70 7.80
N ASN A 170 -17.64 -0.86 6.52
CA ASN A 170 -18.66 -1.82 6.09
C ASN A 170 -18.01 -3.19 5.90
N SER A 171 -18.50 -4.19 6.64
CA SER A 171 -17.93 -5.55 6.79
C SER A 171 -17.81 -6.39 5.51
N GLY A 172 -18.03 -5.81 4.34
CA GLY A 172 -18.26 -6.51 3.07
C GLY A 172 -17.23 -6.24 1.98
N HIS A 173 -16.03 -5.75 2.30
CA HIS A 173 -15.01 -5.43 1.29
C HIS A 173 -13.69 -6.11 1.59
N ASP A 174 -13.33 -7.03 0.69
CA ASP A 174 -12.12 -7.85 0.78
C ASP A 174 -11.21 -7.65 -0.43
N MET A 175 -11.76 -7.13 -1.54
CA MET A 175 -10.97 -6.66 -2.66
C MET A 175 -11.26 -5.20 -3.01
N LEU A 176 -10.22 -4.57 -3.56
CA LEU A 176 -10.23 -3.27 -4.20
C LEU A 176 -10.20 -3.43 -5.72
N LEU A 177 -10.91 -2.55 -6.41
CA LEU A 177 -11.01 -2.53 -7.86
C LEU A 177 -10.64 -1.16 -8.40
N SER A 178 -9.91 -1.14 -9.51
CA SER A 178 -9.77 0.05 -10.36
C SER A 178 -10.13 -0.30 -11.80
N VAL A 179 -10.98 0.53 -12.41
CA VAL A 179 -11.43 0.35 -13.79
C VAL A 179 -10.28 0.68 -14.75
N ILE A 180 -9.98 -0.24 -15.67
CA ILE A 180 -9.00 -0.03 -16.74
C ILE A 180 -9.68 0.59 -17.95
N SER A 181 -10.80 0.00 -18.38
CA SER A 181 -11.63 0.46 -19.50
C SER A 181 -13.09 0.15 -19.20
N LYS A 182 -13.99 1.00 -19.68
CA LYS A 182 -15.42 0.73 -19.81
C LYS A 182 -15.72 0.31 -21.24
#